data_AF-A0A1J4VR52-F1
#
_entry.id   AF-A0A1J4VR52-F1
#
_cell.length_a   1.000
_cell.length_b   1.000
_cell.length_c   1.000
_cell.angle_alpha   90.00
_cell.angle_beta   90.00
_cell.angle_gamma   90.00
#
_symmetry.space_group_name_H-M   'P 1'
#
loop_
_entity.id
_entity.type
_entity.pdbx_description
1 polymer ?
#
loop_
_entity_poly.entity_id
_entity_poly.type
_entity_poly.pdbx_seq_one_letter_code
_entity_poly.pdbx_strand_id
1 'polypeptide(L)' 'LVSTGPDEKLYGSVTNADIARALKDEGLDIDKKSIDIKDPITRLGIYQVDIKLHPEITTQIRIWIVKE' A
#
# COMPACT_ATOMS: atom_id res chain seq x y z
N LEU A 1 -5.44 -15.75 -0.51
CA LEU A 1 -4.61 -16.98 -0.57
C LEU A 1 -3.16 -16.67 -0.93
N VAL A 2 -2.41 -16.12 0.03
CA VAL A 2 -0.96 -15.96 -0.07
C VAL A 2 -0.35 -16.59 1.18
N SER A 3 0.21 -17.78 1.03
CA SER A 3 0.85 -18.53 2.12
C SER A 3 2.21 -17.93 2.48
N THR A 4 2.41 -17.64 3.76
CA THR A 4 3.66 -17.08 4.29
C THR A 4 4.51 -18.19 4.93
N GLY A 5 5.69 -18.43 4.36
CA GLY A 5 6.74 -19.27 4.95
C GLY A 5 7.33 -18.69 6.26
N PRO A 6 8.11 -19.50 7.00
CA PRO A 6 8.56 -19.24 8.38
C PRO A 6 9.67 -18.18 8.55
N ASP A 7 10.04 -17.46 7.49
CA ASP A 7 10.92 -16.30 7.57
C ASP A 7 10.02 -15.07 7.57
N GLU A 8 10.16 -14.16 8.54
CA GLU A 8 9.39 -12.91 8.71
C GLU A 8 9.55 -11.89 7.56
N LYS A 9 9.68 -12.35 6.32
CA LYS A 9 9.69 -11.59 5.08
C LYS A 9 8.38 -11.82 4.35
N LEU A 10 7.70 -10.73 3.99
CA LEU A 10 6.62 -10.79 3.03
C LEU A 10 7.15 -11.42 1.73
N TYR A 11 6.52 -12.51 1.30
CA TYR A 11 6.72 -13.09 -0.03
C TYR A 11 6.01 -12.19 -1.05
N GLY A 12 6.55 -10.99 -1.26
CA GLY A 12 5.97 -9.96 -2.12
C GLY A 12 6.24 -8.58 -1.56
N SER A 13 6.95 -7.75 -2.31
CA SER A 13 7.05 -6.32 -2.02
C SER A 13 5.70 -5.69 -2.35
N VAL A 14 5.09 -4.96 -1.42
CA VAL A 14 3.85 -4.22 -1.73
C VAL A 14 4.24 -3.02 -2.61
N THR A 15 3.70 -2.99 -3.82
CA THR A 15 3.98 -1.92 -4.78
C THR A 15 2.86 -0.87 -4.80
N ASN A 16 3.12 0.30 -5.38
CA ASN A 16 2.08 1.32 -5.59
C ASN A 16 0.89 0.78 -6.38
N ALA A 17 1.10 -0.21 -7.26
CA ALA A 17 0.03 -0.84 -8.02
C ALA A 17 -0.88 -1.70 -7.14
N ASP A 18 -0.32 -2.42 -6.16
CA ASP A 18 -1.11 -3.19 -5.19
C ASP A 18 -1.96 -2.28 -4.32
N ILE A 19 -1.40 -1.15 -3.85
CA ILE A 19 -2.14 -0.15 -3.07
C ILE A 19 -3.25 0.47 -3.92
N ALA A 20 -2.96 0.89 -5.15
CA ALA A 20 -3.96 1.44 -6.05
C ALA A 20 -5.11 0.46 -6.31
N ARG A 21 -4.79 -0.83 -6.48
CA ARG A 21 -5.79 -1.88 -6.66
C ARG A 21 -6.63 -2.08 -5.40
N ALA A 22 -6.02 -2.12 -4.21
CA ALA A 22 -6.74 -2.24 -2.94
C ALA A 22 -7.68 -1.05 -2.70
N LEU A 23 -7.22 0.17 -2.98
CA LEU A 23 -8.04 1.38 -2.90
C LEU A 23 -9.20 1.34 -3.90
N LYS A 24 -8.96 0.86 -5.11
CA LYS A 24 -9.99 0.69 -6.13
C LYS A 24 -11.05 -0.33 -5.72
N ASP A 25 -10.66 -1.39 -5.00
CA ASP A 25 -11.59 -2.39 -4.43
C ASP A 25 -12.52 -1.76 -3.39
N GLU A 26 -12.02 -0.80 -2.60
CA GLU A 26 -12.83 0.03 -1.69
C GLU A 26 -13.64 1.14 -2.41
N GLY A 27 -13.54 1.25 -3.74
CA GLY A 27 -14.27 2.24 -4.54
C GLY A 27 -13.55 3.59 -4.71
N LEU A 28 -12.28 3.69 -4.33
CA LEU A 28 -11.44 4.87 -4.54
C LEU A 28 -10.57 4.68 -5.80
N ASP A 29 -10.93 5.36 -6.90
CA ASP A 29 -10.14 5.32 -8.14
C ASP A 29 -8.94 6.28 -8.03
N ILE A 30 -7.84 5.78 -7.48
CA ILE A 30 -6.59 6.53 -7.30
C ILE A 30 -5.51 5.95 -8.21
N ASP A 31 -4.89 6.82 -9.00
CA ASP A 31 -3.82 6.44 -9.90
C ASP A 31 -2.53 6.11 -9.12
N LYS A 32 -1.81 5.07 -9.52
CA LYS A 32 -0.56 4.68 -8.84
C LYS A 32 0.52 5.78 -8.83
N LYS A 33 0.44 6.74 -9.76
CA LYS A 33 1.31 7.93 -9.82
C LYS A 33 1.04 8.93 -8.69
N SER A 34 -0.18 8.93 -8.18
CA SER A 34 -0.59 9.76 -7.05
C SER A 34 -0.17 9.18 -5.71
N ILE A 35 0.25 7.92 -5.67
CA ILE A 35 0.64 7.21 -4.45
C ILE A 35 2.14 7.35 -4.26
N ASP A 36 2.55 7.97 -3.16
CA ASP A 36 3.94 8.18 -2.78
C ASP A 36 4.28 7.28 -1.59
N ILE A 37 5.09 6.24 -1.85
CA ILE A 37 5.57 5.31 -0.84
C ILE A 37 6.99 5.74 -0.48
N LYS A 38 7.18 6.26 0.73
CA LYS A 38 8.50 6.68 1.22
C LYS A 38 9.42 5.50 1.52
N ASP A 39 8.85 4.43 2.08
CA ASP A 39 9.60 3.27 2.53
C ASP A 39 9.09 1.99 1.87
N PRO A 40 9.98 1.14 1.31
CA PRO A 40 9.59 -0.11 0.71
C PRO A 40 8.92 -1.02 1.74
N ILE A 41 7.67 -1.38 1.46
CA ILE A 41 6.85 -2.23 2.31
C ILE A 41 7.25 -3.69 2.08
N THR A 42 8.09 -4.21 2.97
CA THR A 42 8.68 -5.55 2.90
C THR A 42 8.44 -6.39 4.16
N ARG A 43 7.81 -5.79 5.19
CA ARG A 43 7.44 -6.46 6.43
C ARG A 43 5.97 -6.22 6.77
N LEU A 44 5.44 -7.07 7.63
CA LEU A 44 4.12 -6.86 8.22
C LEU A 44 4.18 -5.66 9.18
N GLY A 45 3.13 -4.85 9.19
CA GLY A 45 3.09 -3.65 10.00
C GLY A 45 2.17 -2.58 9.45
N ILE A 46 2.23 -1.41 10.08
CA ILE A 46 1.46 -0.23 9.68
C ILE A 46 2.40 0.71 8.94
N TYR A 47 2.02 1.06 7.73
CA TYR A 47 2.77 1.97 6.86
C TYR A 47 1.94 3.21 6.57
N GLN A 48 2.63 4.33 6.45
CA GLN A 48 2.01 5.61 6.16
C GLN A 48 2.35 6.00 4.73
N VAL A 49 1.34 6.19 3.90
CA VAL A 49 1.48 6.44 2.47
C VAL A 49 0.79 7.75 2.15
N ASP A 50 1.53 8.63 1.47
CA ASP A 50 1.02 9.92 1.06
C ASP A 50 0.34 9.76 -0.31
N ILE A 51 -0.89 10.26 -0.43
CA ILE A 51 -1.71 10.18 -1.64
C ILE A 51 -2.06 11.58 -2.12
N LYS A 52 -1.68 11.88 -3.36
CA LYS A 52 -1.98 13.13 -4.06
C LYS A 52 -3.25 12.99 -4.89
N LEU A 53 -4.38 13.35 -4.30
CA LEU A 53 -5.67 13.35 -5.00
C LEU A 53 -5.76 14.48 -6.04
N HIS A 54 -5.20 15.65 -5.68
CA HIS A 54 -5.16 16.83 -6.54
C HIS A 54 -3.85 17.59 -6.27
N PRO A 55 -3.33 18.41 -7.20
CA PRO A 55 -2.13 19.23 -6.98
C PRO A 55 -2.13 20.06 -5.68
N GLU A 56 -3.30 20.43 -5.16
CA GLU A 56 -3.45 21.16 -3.91
C GLU A 56 -3.88 20.27 -2.71
N ILE A 57 -4.20 19.00 -2.96
CA ILE A 57 -4.75 18.08 -1.95
C ILE A 57 -3.86 16.85 -1.88
N THR A 58 -2.99 16.84 -0.86
CA THR A 58 -2.25 15.65 -0.43
C THR A 58 -2.88 15.15 0.87
N THR A 59 -3.32 13.90 0.86
CA THR A 59 -3.80 13.20 2.04
C THR A 59 -2.80 12.12 2.45
N GLN A 60 -2.90 11.66 3.68
CA GLN A 60 -2.02 10.64 4.21
C GLN A 60 -2.88 9.50 4.73
N ILE A 61 -2.65 8.30 4.21
CA ILE A 61 -3.39 7.10 4.59
C ILE A 61 -2.49 6.15 5.36
N ARG A 62 -3.10 5.38 6.28
CA ARG A 62 -2.43 4.31 7.01
C ARG A 62 -2.84 2.98 6.40
N ILE A 63 -1.86 2.25 5.90
CA ILE A 63 -2.03 0.93 5.30
C ILE A 63 -1.58 -0.11 6.31
N TRP A 64 -2.45 -1.09 6.55
CA TRP A 64 -2.19 -2.19 7.45
C TRP A 64 -1.83 -3.42 6.64
N ILE A 65 -0.60 -3.89 6.81
CA ILE A 65 -0.14 -5.11 6.15
C ILE A 65 -0.23 -6.24 7.16
N VAL A 66 -1.28 -7.03 7.01
CA VAL A 66 -1.58 -8.18 7.86
C VAL A 66 -1.27 -9.48 7.10
N LYS A 67 -0.79 -10.48 7.84
CA LYS A 67 -0.64 -11.84 7.33
C LYS A 67 -2.01 -12.50 7.38
N GLU A 68 -2.55 -12.86 6.22
CA GLU A 68 -3.71 -13.76 6.10
C GLU A 68 -3.31 -15.19 6.51
#